data_AF-A0A2Z3GIK4-F1
#
_entry.id   AF-A0A2Z3GIK4-F1
#
_cell.length_a   1.000
_cell.length_b   1.000
_cell.length_c   1.000
_cell.angle_alpha   90.00
_cell.angle_beta   90.00
_cell.angle_gamma   90.00
#
_symmetry.space_group_name_H-M   'P 1'
#
loop_
_entity.id
_entity.type
_entity.pdbx_description
1 polymer ?
#
loop_
_entity_poly.entity_id
_entity_poly.type
_entity_poly.pdbx_seq_one_letter_code
_entity_poly.pdbx_strand_id
1 'polypeptide(L)'
;MSTFSHAQERAEPGFYEVALPAQHVTARFAARTRAALGELQFAGGGPSSFVFEPTNSANGISAGRVRIDAARRTLSGQITTGGFCWRDPAYLPYTVYFVVEFDTPITAHGVWKDALKRPDADTVSGKDFGAYLTFGPTKGSPVRMRTAISFVSAANARLNLRTEIPGWKLKQVMRQAQAE
;
A
#
# COMPACT_ATOMS: atom_id res chain seq x y z
N MET A 1 3.01 -17.32 5.32
CA MET A 1 2.36 -16.30 6.19
C MET A 1 3.27 -16.07 7.38
N SER A 2 3.46 -14.82 7.82
CA SER A 2 4.17 -14.57 9.09
C SER A 2 3.29 -15.00 10.24
N THR A 3 3.88 -15.69 11.22
CA THR A 3 3.31 -15.71 12.56
C THR A 3 3.61 -14.35 13.22
N PHE A 4 2.70 -13.87 14.08
CA PHE A 4 2.89 -12.70 14.94
C PHE A 4 2.35 -13.02 16.33
N SER A 5 2.69 -12.19 17.32
CA SER A 5 2.21 -12.34 18.71
C SER A 5 1.54 -11.06 19.17
N HIS A 6 0.42 -11.18 19.88
CA HIS A 6 -0.27 -10.04 20.51
C HIS A 6 0.63 -9.30 21.53
N ALA A 7 1.63 -9.97 22.11
CA ALA A 7 2.62 -9.33 22.99
C ALA A 7 3.54 -8.33 22.24
N GLN A 8 3.62 -8.44 20.91
CA GLN A 8 4.39 -7.56 20.03
C GLN A 8 3.48 -6.81 19.04
N GLU A 9 2.22 -6.64 19.42
CA GLU A 9 1.20 -5.92 18.69
C GLU A 9 0.66 -4.79 19.56
N ARG A 10 0.40 -3.65 18.94
CA ARG A 10 -0.28 -2.51 19.58
C ARG A 10 -1.32 -1.96 18.63
N ALA A 11 -2.55 -1.89 19.09
CA ALA A 11 -3.69 -1.34 18.36
C ALA A 11 -4.35 -0.22 19.16
N GLU A 12 -4.53 0.93 18.53
CA GLU A 12 -5.21 2.10 19.09
C GLU A 12 -6.03 2.80 18.00
N PRO A 13 -7.02 3.64 18.35
CA PRO A 13 -7.72 4.45 17.35
C PRO A 13 -6.74 5.23 16.46
N GLY A 14 -6.81 4.97 15.16
CA GLY A 14 -5.96 5.61 14.17
C GLY A 14 -4.50 5.15 14.12
N PHE A 15 -4.09 4.14 14.89
CA PHE A 15 -2.72 3.61 14.89
C PHE A 15 -2.65 2.09 15.07
N TYR A 16 -1.76 1.45 14.33
CA TYR A 16 -1.47 0.03 14.48
C TYR A 16 0.04 -0.23 14.34
N GLU A 17 0.59 -1.08 15.19
CA GLU A 17 1.96 -1.56 15.13
C GLU A 17 2.02 -3.07 15.37
N VAL A 18 2.83 -3.76 14.57
CA VAL A 18 3.08 -5.20 14.74
C VAL A 18 4.50 -5.57 14.33
N ALA A 19 5.12 -6.46 15.10
CA ALA A 19 6.36 -7.13 14.70
C ALA A 19 6.06 -8.38 13.86
N LEU A 20 6.81 -8.55 12.77
CA LEU A 20 6.76 -9.69 11.86
C LEU A 20 8.14 -10.39 11.87
N PRO A 21 8.40 -11.27 12.86
CA PRO A 21 9.74 -11.84 13.07
C PRO A 21 10.24 -12.65 11.88
N ALA A 22 9.35 -13.36 11.18
CA ALA A 22 9.70 -14.18 10.03
C ALA A 22 10.22 -13.36 8.83
N GLN A 23 9.86 -12.07 8.74
CA GLN A 23 10.36 -11.15 7.72
C GLN A 23 11.40 -10.18 8.28
N HIS A 24 11.65 -10.21 9.59
CA HIS A 24 12.49 -9.22 10.28
C HIS A 24 12.02 -7.79 10.04
N VAL A 25 10.70 -7.57 10.06
CA VAL A 25 10.06 -6.27 9.83
C VAL A 25 9.19 -5.87 11.01
N THR A 26 9.28 -4.61 11.43
CA THR A 26 8.22 -3.98 12.25
C THR A 26 7.42 -3.03 11.35
N ALA A 27 6.11 -3.24 11.31
CA ALA A 27 5.20 -2.42 10.52
C ALA A 27 4.40 -1.51 11.44
N ARG A 28 4.35 -0.21 11.11
CA ARG A 28 3.55 0.78 11.83
C ARG A 28 2.69 1.56 10.85
N PHE A 29 1.44 1.81 11.19
CA PHE A 29 0.50 2.51 10.36
C PHE A 29 -0.30 3.51 11.17
N ALA A 30 -0.58 4.66 10.58
CA ALA A 30 -1.56 5.61 11.07
C ALA A 30 -2.45 6.07 9.91
N ALA A 31 -3.73 6.31 10.19
CA ALA A 31 -4.72 6.62 9.17
C ALA A 31 -5.43 7.95 9.40
N ARG A 32 -5.87 8.56 8.31
CA ARG A 32 -6.83 9.65 8.21
C ARG A 32 -8.06 9.13 7.45
N THR A 33 -9.03 9.99 7.17
CA THR A 33 -10.30 9.59 6.53
C THR A 33 -10.11 8.84 5.20
N ARG A 34 -9.15 9.25 4.35
CA ARG A 34 -8.95 8.72 2.99
C ARG A 34 -7.50 8.42 2.66
N ALA A 35 -6.60 8.63 3.61
CA ALA A 35 -5.17 8.44 3.46
C ALA A 35 -4.56 7.73 4.67
N ALA A 36 -3.43 7.05 4.49
CA ALA A 36 -2.66 6.44 5.57
C ALA A 36 -1.16 6.63 5.37
N LEU A 37 -0.42 6.66 6.47
CA LEU A 37 1.04 6.66 6.48
C LEU A 37 1.52 5.36 7.15
N GLY A 38 2.38 4.63 6.46
CA GLY A 38 3.05 3.44 6.95
C GLY A 38 4.55 3.65 7.11
N GLU A 39 5.13 3.03 8.13
CA GLU A 39 6.57 2.87 8.32
C GLU A 39 6.89 1.38 8.38
N LEU A 40 7.80 0.93 7.51
CA LEU A 40 8.33 -0.43 7.51
C LEU A 40 9.79 -0.39 7.96
N GLN A 41 10.03 -0.83 9.19
CA GLN A 41 11.37 -0.93 9.75
C GLN A 41 11.92 -2.33 9.48
N PHE A 42 12.90 -2.41 8.59
CA PHE A 42 13.63 -3.65 8.31
C PHE A 42 14.81 -3.76 9.29
N ALA A 43 14.98 -4.92 9.93
CA ALA A 43 16.09 -5.16 10.87
C ALA A 43 17.36 -5.69 10.19
N GLY A 44 17.29 -6.03 8.90
CA GLY A 44 18.42 -6.54 8.10
C GLY A 44 19.16 -5.43 7.33
N GLY A 45 20.46 -5.65 7.07
CA GLY A 45 21.28 -4.76 6.22
C GLY A 45 21.12 -4.99 4.71
N GLY A 46 20.27 -5.93 4.30
CA GLY A 46 20.05 -6.30 2.91
C GLY A 46 18.96 -5.48 2.20
N PRO A 47 18.70 -5.77 0.91
CA PRO A 47 17.61 -5.18 0.17
C PRO A 47 16.26 -5.44 0.86
N SER A 48 15.38 -4.44 0.83
CA SER A 48 14.06 -4.50 1.45
C SER A 48 12.99 -4.58 0.37
N SER A 49 12.08 -5.55 0.45
CA SER A 49 11.05 -5.74 -0.58
C SER A 49 9.66 -5.40 -0.04
N PHE A 50 8.87 -4.76 -0.89
CA PHE A 50 7.47 -4.43 -0.65
C PHE A 50 6.61 -5.02 -1.76
N VAL A 51 5.49 -5.63 -1.36
CA VAL A 51 4.53 -6.23 -2.28
C VAL A 51 3.23 -5.43 -2.19
N PHE A 52 2.71 -5.02 -3.33
CA PHE A 52 1.44 -4.32 -3.47
C PHE A 52 0.48 -5.17 -4.30
N GLU A 53 -0.54 -5.71 -3.63
CA GLU A 53 -1.52 -6.62 -4.21
C GLU A 53 -2.93 -6.01 -4.07
N PRO A 54 -3.36 -5.17 -5.01
CA PRO A 54 -4.67 -4.53 -4.94
C PRO A 54 -5.82 -5.48 -5.32
N THR A 55 -5.50 -6.72 -5.74
CA THR A 55 -6.47 -7.70 -6.24
C THR A 55 -6.99 -8.64 -5.16
N ASN A 56 -6.39 -8.65 -3.96
CA ASN A 56 -6.83 -9.46 -2.82
C ASN A 56 -8.09 -8.86 -2.15
N SER A 57 -9.12 -8.63 -2.95
CA SER A 57 -10.46 -8.21 -2.54
C SER A 57 -11.28 -9.44 -2.16
N ALA A 58 -12.07 -9.36 -1.08
CA ALA A 58 -12.92 -10.47 -0.63
C ALA A 58 -13.87 -10.99 -1.71
N ASN A 59 -14.34 -10.11 -2.62
CA ASN A 59 -15.24 -10.47 -3.71
C ASN A 59 -14.50 -10.64 -5.07
N GLY A 60 -13.17 -10.61 -5.06
CA GLY A 60 -12.36 -10.48 -6.26
C GLY A 60 -12.53 -9.11 -6.94
N ILE A 61 -11.93 -8.97 -8.12
CA ILE A 61 -12.05 -7.77 -8.95
C ILE A 61 -12.45 -8.14 -10.38
N SER A 62 -13.19 -7.27 -11.06
CA SER A 62 -13.59 -7.46 -12.45
C SER A 62 -12.57 -6.87 -13.43
N ALA A 63 -11.86 -5.82 -13.01
CA ALA A 63 -10.78 -5.20 -13.76
C ALA A 63 -9.89 -4.38 -12.82
N GLY A 64 -8.66 -4.12 -13.23
CA GLY A 64 -7.78 -3.20 -12.53
C GLY A 64 -6.47 -3.00 -13.28
N ARG A 65 -5.69 -2.04 -12.80
CA ARG A 65 -4.32 -1.80 -13.25
C ARG A 65 -3.48 -1.22 -12.13
N VAL A 66 -2.18 -1.42 -12.24
CA VAL A 66 -1.17 -0.70 -11.46
C VAL A 66 -0.09 -0.17 -12.40
N ARG A 67 0.46 0.98 -12.04
CA ARG A 67 1.61 1.63 -12.66
C ARG A 67 2.61 2.01 -11.58
N ILE A 68 3.85 1.62 -11.77
CA ILE A 68 5.02 2.06 -11.04
C ILE A 68 5.64 3.23 -11.82
N ASP A 69 6.11 4.24 -11.09
CA ASP A 69 7.01 5.27 -11.57
C ASP A 69 8.18 5.34 -10.57
N ALA A 70 9.25 4.61 -10.89
CA ALA A 70 10.41 4.45 -10.02
C ALA A 70 11.14 5.78 -9.78
N ALA A 71 11.23 6.62 -10.81
CA ALA A 71 11.87 7.93 -10.74
C ALA A 71 11.14 8.87 -9.77
N ARG A 72 9.80 8.82 -9.75
CA ARG A 72 8.98 9.59 -8.81
C ARG A 72 8.77 8.88 -7.47
N ARG A 73 9.23 7.64 -7.31
CA ARG A 73 8.96 6.79 -6.12
C ARG A 73 7.46 6.65 -5.86
N THR A 74 6.69 6.42 -6.92
CA THR A 74 5.23 6.31 -6.81
C THR A 74 4.70 5.03 -7.44
N LEU A 75 3.58 4.57 -6.87
CA LEU A 75 2.74 3.53 -7.41
C LEU A 75 1.32 4.07 -7.47
N SER A 76 0.59 3.83 -8.57
CA SER A 76 -0.79 4.29 -8.70
C SER A 76 -1.59 3.38 -9.61
N GLY A 77 -2.91 3.47 -9.51
CA GLY A 77 -3.77 2.63 -10.33
C GLY A 77 -5.22 2.66 -9.86
N GLN A 78 -5.93 1.62 -10.27
CA GLN A 78 -7.31 1.44 -9.90
C GLN A 78 -7.70 -0.04 -9.91
N ILE A 79 -8.73 -0.36 -9.14
CA ILE A 79 -9.44 -1.63 -9.21
C ILE A 79 -10.94 -1.38 -9.28
N THR A 80 -11.66 -2.25 -9.98
CA THR A 80 -13.11 -2.26 -10.07
C THR A 80 -13.60 -3.56 -9.46
N THR A 81 -14.50 -3.45 -8.48
CA THR A 81 -15.06 -4.58 -7.74
C THR A 81 -16.55 -4.34 -7.47
N GLY A 82 -17.23 -5.35 -6.92
CA GLY A 82 -18.66 -5.37 -6.70
C GLY A 82 -19.05 -6.57 -5.84
N GLY A 83 -20.28 -7.05 -6.00
CA GLY A 83 -20.71 -8.34 -5.45
C GLY A 83 -20.89 -8.37 -3.93
N PHE A 84 -21.01 -7.20 -3.29
CA PHE A 84 -21.35 -7.12 -1.87
C PHE A 84 -22.69 -7.82 -1.58
N CYS A 85 -22.76 -8.53 -0.45
CA CYS A 85 -23.91 -9.35 -0.07
C CYS A 85 -24.33 -10.37 -1.15
N TRP A 86 -23.38 -11.12 -1.72
CA TRP A 86 -23.64 -12.20 -2.70
C TRP A 86 -24.35 -11.74 -3.98
N ARG A 87 -24.33 -10.43 -4.27
CA ARG A 87 -24.84 -9.89 -5.53
C ARG A 87 -23.90 -10.25 -6.68
N ASP A 88 -24.42 -10.16 -7.90
CA ASP A 88 -23.58 -10.23 -9.09
C ASP A 88 -22.49 -9.13 -9.03
N PRO A 89 -21.19 -9.46 -9.17
CA PRO A 89 -20.12 -8.47 -9.26
C PRO A 89 -20.28 -7.44 -10.39
N ALA A 90 -21.04 -7.76 -11.44
CA ALA A 90 -21.39 -6.84 -12.51
C ALA A 90 -22.58 -5.92 -12.17
N TYR A 91 -23.34 -6.23 -11.11
CA TYR A 91 -24.43 -5.39 -10.64
C TYR A 91 -23.90 -4.28 -9.72
N LEU A 92 -23.91 -3.04 -10.23
CA LEU A 92 -23.43 -1.83 -9.55
C LEU A 92 -21.94 -1.91 -9.13
N PRO A 93 -21.01 -2.11 -10.08
CA PRO A 93 -19.60 -2.12 -9.76
C PRO A 93 -19.13 -0.71 -9.36
N TYR A 94 -18.13 -0.64 -8.50
CA TYR A 94 -17.46 0.60 -8.13
C TYR A 94 -15.96 0.49 -8.38
N THR A 95 -15.33 1.63 -8.66
CA THR A 95 -13.89 1.72 -8.90
C THR A 95 -13.21 2.48 -7.77
N VAL A 96 -12.14 1.91 -7.24
CA VAL A 96 -11.25 2.54 -6.26
C VAL A 96 -9.96 2.90 -6.96
N TYR A 97 -9.65 4.20 -7.00
CA TYR A 97 -8.38 4.74 -7.44
C TYR A 97 -7.44 4.86 -6.24
N PHE A 98 -6.18 4.51 -6.41
CA PHE A 98 -5.17 4.60 -5.35
C PHE A 98 -3.90 5.28 -5.85
N VAL A 99 -3.18 5.89 -4.90
CA VAL A 99 -1.81 6.35 -5.06
C VAL A 99 -1.02 5.99 -3.82
N VAL A 100 0.23 5.58 -4.02
CA VAL A 100 1.22 5.33 -2.98
C VAL A 100 2.48 6.09 -3.34
N GLU A 101 3.03 6.85 -2.41
CA GLU A 101 4.32 7.53 -2.52
C GLU A 101 5.28 6.94 -1.49
N PHE A 102 6.56 6.83 -1.84
CA PHE A 102 7.62 6.34 -0.95
C PHE A 102 8.68 7.42 -0.70
N ASP A 103 9.25 7.47 0.51
CA ASP A 103 10.35 8.39 0.83
C ASP A 103 11.73 7.82 0.40
N THR A 104 11.80 6.53 0.11
CA THR A 104 13.02 5.79 -0.19
C THR A 104 13.13 5.47 -1.68
N PRO A 105 14.32 5.61 -2.32
CA PRO A 105 14.53 5.23 -3.72
C PRO A 105 14.23 3.76 -4.00
N ILE A 106 13.50 3.51 -5.10
CA ILE A 106 13.24 2.18 -5.64
C ILE A 106 14.47 1.76 -6.46
N THR A 107 15.10 0.66 -6.10
CA THR A 107 16.31 0.14 -6.76
C THR A 107 16.03 -1.00 -7.75
N ALA A 108 14.91 -1.69 -7.58
CA ALA A 108 14.37 -2.64 -8.54
C ALA A 108 12.86 -2.73 -8.38
N HIS A 109 12.15 -3.13 -9.43
CA HIS A 109 10.71 -3.30 -9.39
C HIS A 109 10.24 -4.30 -10.45
N GLY A 110 8.97 -4.63 -10.38
CA GLY A 110 8.29 -5.35 -11.43
C GLY A 110 6.82 -5.57 -11.08
N VAL A 111 6.14 -6.25 -11.97
CA VAL A 111 4.72 -6.58 -11.82
C VAL A 111 4.51 -8.06 -12.06
N TRP A 112 3.40 -8.60 -11.58
CA TRP A 112 2.93 -9.91 -11.99
C TRP A 112 1.51 -9.83 -12.53
N LYS A 113 1.16 -10.77 -13.39
CA LYS A 113 -0.21 -11.06 -13.80
C LYS A 113 -0.41 -12.56 -13.72
N ASP A 114 -1.43 -13.01 -12.99
CA ASP A 114 -1.63 -14.42 -12.70
C ASP A 114 -0.31 -15.00 -12.12
N ALA A 115 0.19 -16.13 -12.64
CA ALA A 115 1.48 -16.70 -12.24
C ALA A 115 2.72 -16.04 -12.88
N LEU A 116 2.56 -15.13 -13.86
CA LEU A 116 3.67 -14.60 -14.66
C LEU A 116 4.26 -13.33 -14.03
N LYS A 117 5.50 -13.44 -13.53
CA LYS A 117 6.32 -12.31 -13.10
C LYS A 117 6.98 -11.62 -14.29
N ARG A 118 6.98 -10.29 -14.28
CA ARG A 118 7.60 -9.43 -15.28
C ARG A 118 8.50 -8.40 -14.57
N PRO A 119 9.79 -8.74 -14.37
CA PRO A 119 10.78 -7.79 -13.88
C PRO A 119 10.87 -6.58 -14.79
N ASP A 120 11.18 -5.41 -14.20
CA ASP A 120 11.37 -4.12 -14.88
C ASP A 120 10.15 -3.58 -15.64
N ALA A 121 9.03 -4.30 -15.63
CA ALA A 121 7.78 -3.82 -16.20
C ALA A 121 7.08 -2.85 -15.23
N ASP A 122 6.76 -1.67 -15.73
CA ASP A 122 6.13 -0.61 -14.95
C ASP A 122 4.63 -0.79 -14.76
N THR A 123 3.97 -1.56 -15.64
CA THR A 123 2.50 -1.60 -15.68
C THR A 123 1.97 -2.99 -15.90
N VAL A 124 0.85 -3.28 -15.23
CA VAL A 124 0.02 -4.45 -15.49
C VAL A 124 -1.45 -4.07 -15.39
N SER A 125 -2.31 -4.80 -16.11
CA SER A 125 -3.75 -4.75 -15.97
C SER A 125 -4.30 -6.18 -16.00
N GLY A 126 -5.40 -6.41 -15.30
CA GLY A 126 -6.00 -7.73 -15.20
C GLY A 126 -6.99 -7.85 -14.04
N LYS A 127 -7.32 -9.10 -13.72
CA LYS A 127 -8.16 -9.49 -12.57
C LYS A 127 -7.32 -10.06 -11.42
N ASP A 128 -6.16 -10.62 -11.74
CA ASP A 128 -5.15 -11.05 -10.78
C ASP A 128 -3.79 -10.46 -11.19
N PHE A 129 -3.30 -9.52 -10.38
CA PHE A 129 -2.07 -8.80 -10.65
C PHE A 129 -1.54 -8.12 -9.39
N GLY A 130 -0.29 -7.71 -9.44
CA GLY A 130 0.24 -6.77 -8.47
C GLY A 130 1.62 -6.27 -8.86
N ALA A 131 2.24 -5.59 -7.92
CA ALA A 131 3.54 -4.95 -8.09
C ALA A 131 4.45 -5.30 -6.91
N TYR A 132 5.75 -5.44 -7.19
CA TYR A 132 6.76 -5.51 -6.14
C TYR A 132 7.80 -4.40 -6.35
N LEU A 133 8.29 -3.88 -5.24
CA LEU A 133 9.33 -2.86 -5.19
C LEU A 133 10.45 -3.37 -4.29
N THR A 134 11.68 -3.10 -4.68
CA THR A 134 12.85 -3.33 -3.85
C THR A 134 13.50 -1.98 -3.58
N PHE A 135 13.85 -1.77 -2.31
CA PHE A 135 14.59 -0.63 -1.83
C PHE A 135 16.00 -1.07 -1.48
N GLY A 136 16.96 -0.16 -1.66
CA GLY A 136 18.33 -0.37 -1.21
C GLY A 136 18.45 -0.47 0.31
N PRO A 137 19.64 -0.76 0.85
CA PRO A 137 19.87 -0.82 2.29
C PRO A 137 19.44 0.48 2.97
N THR A 138 18.51 0.39 3.93
CA THR A 138 17.93 1.59 4.56
C THR A 138 18.76 2.12 5.73
N LYS A 139 19.90 1.47 6.04
CA LYS A 139 20.85 1.85 7.11
C LYS A 139 20.17 2.21 8.45
N GLY A 140 19.14 1.44 8.82
CA GLY A 140 18.38 1.65 10.05
C GLY A 140 17.22 2.65 9.93
N SER A 141 17.05 3.35 8.80
CA SER A 141 15.85 4.16 8.54
C SER A 141 14.69 3.26 8.10
N PRO A 142 13.44 3.55 8.48
CA PRO A 142 12.30 2.86 7.94
C PRO A 142 12.04 3.29 6.49
N VAL A 143 11.52 2.37 5.67
CA VAL A 143 10.87 2.76 4.42
C VAL A 143 9.49 3.31 4.78
N ARG A 144 9.21 4.56 4.42
CA ARG A 144 7.90 5.14 4.63
C ARG A 144 7.09 5.11 3.35
N MET A 145 5.79 4.87 3.51
CA MET A 145 4.81 4.99 2.44
C MET A 145 3.63 5.84 2.88
N ARG A 146 3.14 6.69 1.99
CA ARG A 146 1.84 7.34 2.15
C ARG A 146 0.93 6.87 1.06
N THR A 147 -0.26 6.42 1.43
CA THR A 147 -1.27 5.91 0.50
C THR A 147 -2.56 6.70 0.63
N ALA A 148 -3.29 6.89 -0.46
CA ALA A 148 -4.64 7.42 -0.43
C ALA A 148 -5.52 6.82 -1.51
N ILE A 149 -6.82 6.84 -1.25
CA ILE A 149 -7.84 6.33 -2.17
C ILE A 149 -8.84 7.41 -2.60
N SER A 150 -9.54 7.15 -3.70
CA SER A 150 -10.73 7.89 -4.11
C SER A 150 -11.66 7.01 -4.94
N PHE A 151 -12.96 7.22 -4.82
CA PHE A 151 -13.97 6.60 -5.70
C PHE A 151 -14.23 7.41 -6.98
N VAL A 152 -13.56 8.55 -7.16
CA VAL A 152 -13.81 9.49 -8.27
C VAL A 152 -12.73 9.39 -9.33
N SER A 153 -11.47 9.61 -8.94
CA SER A 153 -10.35 9.62 -9.89
C SER A 153 -9.00 9.46 -9.20
N ALA A 154 -7.96 9.13 -9.99
CA ALA A 154 -6.58 9.16 -9.53
C ALA A 154 -6.12 10.58 -9.13
N ALA A 155 -6.68 11.63 -9.74
CA ALA A 155 -6.38 13.01 -9.35
C ALA A 155 -6.93 13.32 -7.95
N ASN A 156 -8.15 12.87 -7.65
CA ASN A 156 -8.75 13.02 -6.32
C ASN A 156 -8.02 12.19 -5.27
N ALA A 157 -7.56 10.97 -5.60
CA ALA A 157 -6.74 10.18 -4.66
C ALA A 157 -5.44 10.92 -4.29
N ARG A 158 -4.76 11.53 -5.28
CA ARG A 158 -3.58 12.37 -5.03
C ARG A 158 -3.90 13.65 -4.25
N LEU A 159 -5.06 14.26 -4.48
CA LEU A 159 -5.50 15.41 -3.70
C LEU A 159 -5.72 15.01 -2.23
N ASN A 160 -6.45 13.92 -1.99
CA ASN A 160 -6.67 13.37 -0.64
C ASN A 160 -5.34 13.12 0.08
N LEU A 161 -4.36 12.51 -0.60
CA LEU A 161 -3.03 12.25 -0.04
C LEU A 161 -2.35 13.53 0.44
N ARG A 162 -2.27 14.55 -0.43
CA ARG A 162 -1.58 15.81 -0.14
C ARG A 162 -2.29 16.63 0.93
N THR A 163 -3.62 16.59 0.96
CA THR A 163 -4.42 17.33 1.94
C THR A 163 -4.36 16.68 3.33
N GLU A 164 -4.54 15.36 3.41
CA GLU A 164 -4.64 14.67 4.70
C GLU A 164 -3.26 14.33 5.29
N ILE A 165 -2.26 14.04 4.46
CA ILE A 165 -0.91 13.62 4.91
C ILE A 165 0.18 14.32 4.09
N PRO A 166 0.42 15.63 4.29
CA PRO A 166 1.40 16.40 3.51
C PRO A 166 2.87 16.06 3.82
N GLY A 167 3.17 15.42 4.95
CA GLY A 167 4.53 15.06 5.37
C GLY A 167 4.69 13.61 5.83
N TRP A 168 5.88 13.28 6.34
CA TRP A 168 6.30 11.91 6.64
C TRP A 168 6.34 11.56 8.14
N LYS A 169 5.63 12.31 8.98
CA LYS A 169 5.70 12.17 10.45
C LYS A 169 4.56 11.28 10.95
N LEU A 170 4.80 9.98 11.13
CA LEU A 170 3.79 9.02 11.62
C LEU A 170 3.10 9.48 12.92
N LYS A 171 3.88 9.95 13.90
CA LYS A 171 3.35 10.46 15.18
C LYS A 171 2.40 11.65 15.01
N GLN A 172 2.57 12.46 13.95
CA GLN A 172 1.65 13.56 13.66
C GLN A 172 0.31 13.02 13.17
N VAL A 173 0.33 12.08 12.23
CA VAL A 173 -0.89 11.44 11.68
C VAL A 173 -1.66 10.72 12.79
N MET A 174 -0.96 9.97 13.65
CA MET A 174 -1.52 9.32 14.82
C MET A 174 -2.25 10.32 15.74
N ARG A 175 -1.59 11.42 16.13
CA ARG A 175 -2.22 12.43 17.00
C ARG A 175 -3.43 13.09 16.36
N GLN A 176 -3.38 13.35 15.05
CA GLN A 176 -4.53 13.91 14.34
C GLN A 176 -5.71 12.93 14.33
N ALA A 177 -5.45 11.63 14.15
CA ALA A 177 -6.48 10.59 14.14
C ALA A 177 -7.14 10.40 15.51
N GLN A 178 -6.39 10.60 16.59
CA GLN A 178 -6.90 10.52 17.97
C GLN A 178 -7.67 11.77 18.42
N ALA A 179 -7.60 12.86 17.65
CA ALA A 179 -8.27 14.13 17.94
C ALA A 179 -9.59 14.32 17.16
N GLU A 180 -9.95 13.37 16.30
CA GLU A 180 -11.24 13.31 15.59
C GLU A 180 -12.25 12.50 16.39
#